data_AF-A0A7D4QAS2-F1
#
_entry.id   AF-A0A7D4QAS2-F1
#
_cell.length_a   1.000
_cell.length_b   1.000
_cell.length_c   1.000
_cell.angle_alpha   90.00
_cell.angle_beta   90.00
_cell.angle_gamma   90.00
#
_symmetry.space_group_name_H-M   'P 1'
#
loop_
_entity.id
_entity.type
_entity.pdbx_description
1 polymer ?
#
loop_
_entity_poly.entity_id
_entity_poly.type
_entity_poly.pdbx_seq_one_letter_code
_entity_poly.pdbx_strand_id
1 'polypeptide(L)' 'MAMTLRLSESQDELLTKIAQELNCSKHQAVIRALEAFDAKAHREKQIEYITKLVLERDKELLERLADA' A
#
# COMPACT_ATOMS: atom_id res chain seq x y z
N MET A 1 -11.58 -14.12 -17.11
CA MET A 1 -12.41 -14.36 -15.92
C MET A 1 -13.15 -13.06 -15.61
N ALA A 2 -14.47 -13.11 -15.45
CA ALA A 2 -15.24 -11.92 -15.07
C ALA A 2 -15.23 -11.78 -13.54
N MET A 3 -14.78 -10.62 -13.04
CA MET A 3 -14.79 -10.29 -11.62
C MET A 3 -16.05 -9.48 -11.32
N THR A 4 -16.91 -9.98 -10.45
CA THR A 4 -18.12 -9.28 -9.99
C THR A 4 -17.95 -8.81 -8.55
N LEU A 5 -18.00 -7.49 -8.36
CA LEU A 5 -17.95 -6.85 -7.05
C LEU A 5 -19.36 -6.42 -6.64
N ARG A 6 -19.73 -6.70 -5.39
CA ARG A 6 -20.93 -6.10 -4.78
C ARG A 6 -20.50 -4.83 -4.06
N LEU A 7 -20.90 -3.69 -4.61
CA LEU A 7 -20.62 -2.37 -4.06
C LEU A 7 -21.91 -1.78 -3.49
N SER A 8 -21.80 -1.02 -2.41
CA SER A 8 -22.87 -0.10 -2.03
C SER A 8 -22.96 1.05 -3.03
N GLU A 9 -24.09 1.78 -3.07
CA GLU A 9 -24.26 2.93 -3.96
C GLU A 9 -23.13 3.97 -3.77
N SER A 10 -22.82 4.30 -2.52
CA SER A 10 -21.72 5.22 -2.19
C SER A 10 -20.34 4.76 -2.71
N GLN A 11 -20.09 3.45 -2.74
CA GLN A 11 -18.83 2.90 -3.24
C GLN A 11 -18.77 2.93 -4.77
N ASP A 12 -19.89 2.69 -5.44
CA ASP A 12 -19.96 2.79 -6.91
C ASP A 12 -19.82 4.24 -7.39
N GLU A 13 -20.40 5.21 -6.67
CA GLU A 13 -20.21 6.63 -6.93
C GLU A 13 -18.74 7.05 -6.79
N LEU A 14 -18.09 6.62 -5.70
CA LEU A 14 -16.66 6.87 -5.49
C LEU A 14 -15.82 6.27 -6.62
N LEU A 15 -16.08 5.00 -6.97
CA LEU A 15 -15.38 4.31 -8.04
C LEU A 15 -15.59 5.00 -9.40
N THR A 16 -16.78 5.54 -9.64
CA THR A 16 -17.09 6.31 -10.84
C THR A 16 -16.24 7.57 -10.93
N LYS A 17 -16.13 8.34 -9.83
CA LYS A 17 -15.30 9.55 -9.77
C LYS A 17 -13.83 9.22 -10.03
N ILE A 18 -13.30 8.20 -9.35
CA ILE A 18 -11.90 7.77 -9.52
C ILE A 18 -11.63 7.32 -10.96
N ALA A 19 -12.55 6.56 -11.56
CA ALA A 19 -12.40 6.11 -12.95
C ALA A 19 -12.39 7.29 -13.95
N GLN A 20 -13.21 8.31 -13.69
CA GLN A 20 -13.23 9.55 -14.50
C GLN A 20 -11.92 10.34 -14.35
N GLU A 21 -11.44 10.54 -13.12
CA GLU A 21 -10.18 11.25 -12.85
C GLU A 21 -8.98 10.55 -13.49
N LEU A 22 -8.95 9.22 -13.48
CA LEU A 22 -7.89 8.40 -14.08
C LEU A 22 -8.12 8.11 -15.57
N ASN A 23 -9.20 8.62 -16.13
CA ASN A 23 -9.64 8.46 -17.51
C ASN A 23 -9.59 7.00 -17.98
N CYS A 24 -10.16 6.10 -17.18
CA CYS A 24 -10.14 4.67 -17.41
C CYS A 24 -11.48 4.01 -17.04
N SER A 25 -11.62 2.70 -17.32
CA SER A 25 -12.83 1.96 -16.91
C SER A 25 -12.87 1.73 -15.40
N LYS A 26 -14.07 1.58 -14.82
CA LYS A 26 -14.25 1.20 -13.39
C LYS A 26 -13.43 -0.04 -13.02
N HIS A 27 -13.44 -1.05 -13.88
CA HIS A 27 -12.68 -2.28 -13.67
C HIS A 27 -11.16 -2.02 -13.62
N GLN A 28 -10.65 -1.21 -14.55
CA GLN A 28 -9.24 -0.84 -14.57
C GLN A 28 -8.84 0.03 -13.37
N ALA A 29 -9.73 0.92 -12.91
CA ALA A 29 -9.54 1.70 -11.69
C ALA A 29 -9.41 0.80 -10.45
N VAL A 30 -10.25 -0.25 -10.34
CA VAL A 30 -10.15 -1.24 -9.26
C VAL A 30 -8.80 -1.97 -9.30
N ILE A 31 -8.38 -2.45 -10.47
CA ILE A 31 -7.09 -3.15 -10.60
C ILE A 31 -5.94 -2.25 -10.13
N ARG A 32 -5.89 -1.02 -10.64
CA ARG A 32 -4.84 -0.06 -10.27
C ARG A 32 -4.85 0.28 -8.78
N ALA A 33 -6.04 0.43 -8.19
CA ALA A 33 -6.17 0.67 -6.76
C ALA A 33 -5.64 -0.52 -5.93
N LEU A 34 -5.90 -1.75 -6.39
CA LEU A 34 -5.41 -2.97 -5.74
C LEU A 34 -3.89 -3.08 -5.81
N GLU A 35 -3.30 -2.82 -6.99
CA GLU A 35 -1.85 -2.80 -7.20
C GLU A 35 -1.17 -1.71 -6.34
N ALA A 36 -1.76 -0.52 -6.29
CA ALA A 36 -1.26 0.57 -5.47
C ALA A 36 -1.34 0.25 -3.96
N PHE A 37 -2.42 -0.41 -3.53
CA PHE A 37 -2.58 -0.83 -2.14
C PHE A 37 -1.55 -1.91 -1.75
N ASP A 38 -1.33 -2.90 -2.62
CA ASP A 38 -0.33 -3.95 -2.40
C ASP A 38 1.09 -3.37 -2.35
N ALA A 39 1.45 -2.50 -3.30
CA ALA A 39 2.75 -1.84 -3.32
C ALA A 39 3.00 -1.00 -2.05
N LYS A 40 1.97 -0.34 -1.52
CA LYS A 40 2.07 0.41 -0.26
C LYS A 40 2.28 -0.53 0.93
N ALA A 41 1.46 -1.57 1.06
CA ALA A 41 1.55 -2.53 2.16
C ALA A 41 2.90 -3.29 2.15
N HIS A 42 3.41 -3.61 0.96
CA HIS A 42 4.69 -4.26 0.80
C HIS A 42 5.86 -3.35 1.20
N ARG A 43 5.78 -2.05 0.89
CA ARG A 43 6.79 -1.06 1.27
C ARG A 43 6.85 -0.87 2.79
N GLU A 44 5.71 -0.76 3.46
CA GLU A 44 5.64 -0.65 4.92
C GLU A 44 6.27 -1.87 5.60
N LYS A 45 5.91 -3.09 5.16
CA LYS A 45 6.49 -4.34 5.68
C LYS A 45 8.00 -4.45 5.44
N GLN A 46 8.49 -4.00 4.28
CA GLN A 46 9.92 -4.00 3.98
C GLN A 46 10.69 -3.03 4.87
N ILE A 47 10.17 -1.83 5.11
CA ILE A 47 10.79 -0.87 6.02
C ILE A 47 10.84 -1.45 7.43
N GLU A 48 9.72 -1.96 7.94
CA GLU A 48 9.68 -2.57 9.27
C GLU A 48 10.69 -3.72 9.41
N TYR A 49 10.77 -4.59 8.40
CA TYR A 49 11.72 -5.69 8.37
C TYR A 49 13.19 -5.21 8.38
N ILE A 50 13.53 -4.24 7.52
CA ILE A 50 14.89 -3.69 7.44
C ILE A 50 15.25 -2.97 8.74
N THR A 51 14.34 -2.16 9.29
CA THR A 51 14.54 -1.47 10.56
C THR A 51 14.78 -2.47 11.68
N LYS A 52 13.98 -3.53 11.77
CA LYS A 52 14.18 -4.59 12.77
C LYS A 52 15.52 -5.30 12.59
N LEU A 53 15.89 -5.63 11.37
CA LEU A 53 17.18 -6.25 11.05
C LEU A 53 18.36 -5.36 11.49
N VAL A 54 18.31 -4.06 11.18
CA VAL A 54 19.37 -3.10 11.54
C VAL A 54 19.42 -2.90 13.05
N LEU A 55 18.27 -2.79 13.72
CA LEU A 55 18.20 -2.67 15.19
C LEU A 55 18.74 -3.90 15.91
N GLU A 56 18.55 -5.10 15.36
CA GLU A 56 19.10 -6.33 15.94
C GLU A 56 20.59 -6.50 15.64
N ARG A 57 21.01 -6.28 14.38
CA ARG A 57 22.40 -6.48 13.94
C ARG A 57 23.34 -5.43 14.51
N ASP A 58 22.94 -4.16 14.45
CA ASP A 58 23.78 -3.01 14.77
C ASP A 58 23.46 -2.43 16.16
N LYS A 59 22.75 -3.20 16.99
CA LYS A 59 22.28 -2.80 18.32
C LYS A 59 23.36 -2.11 19.14
N GLU A 60 24.50 -2.77 19.31
CA GLU A 60 25.61 -2.30 20.14
C GLU A 60 26.24 -1.01 19.57
N LEU A 61 26.22 -0.85 18.25
CA LEU A 61 26.76 0.33 17.57
C LEU A 61 25.79 1.52 17.68
N LEU A 62 24.48 1.26 17.62
CA LEU A 62 23.42 2.24 17.83
C LEU A 62 23.31 2.68 19.29
N GLU A 63 23.50 1.76 20.26
CA GLU A 63 23.58 2.08 21.69
C GLU A 63 24.75 3.03 21.98
N ARG A 64 25.92 2.76 21.38
CA ARG A 64 27.10 3.66 21.48
C ARG A 64 26.90 5.01 20.81
N LEU A 65 26.10 5.08 19.74
CA LEU A 65 25.75 6.34 19.08
C LEU A 65 24.76 7.17 19.92
N ALA A 66 23.87 6.51 20.65
CA ALA A 66 22.89 7.17 21.52
C ALA A 66 23.51 7.75 22.80
N ASP A 67 24.61 7.16 23.28
CA ASP A 67 25.34 7.59 24.48
C ASP A 67 26.37 8.74 24.22
N ALA A 68 26.55 9.17 22.97
CA ALA A 68 27.46 10.25 22.56
C ALA A 68 26.71 11.57 22.29
#